data_AF-A0A7W1PZ53-F1
#
_entry.id   AF-A0A7W1PZ53-F1
#
_cell.length_a   1.000
_cell.length_b   1.000
_cell.length_c   1.000
_cell.angle_alpha   90.00
_cell.angle_beta   90.00
_cell.angle_gamma   90.00
#
_symmetry.space_group_name_H-M   'P 1'
#
loop_
_entity.id
_entity.type
_entity.pdbx_description
1 polymer ?
#
loop_
_entity_poly.entity_id
_entity_poly.type
_entity_poly.pdbx_seq_one_letter_code
_entity_poly.pdbx_strand_id
1 'polypeptide(L)' 'MRVLLTGHQGYLGTVMAPILTAAGHDVTGLDSGLFADCILGGLDTPD' A
#
# COMPACT_ATOMS: atom_id res chain seq x y z
N MET A 1 3.70 2.72 -15.05
CA MET A 1 5.09 3.07 -14.66
C MET A 1 5.52 2.14 -13.54
N ARG A 2 6.82 2.04 -13.22
CA ARG A 2 7.30 1.27 -12.06
C ARG A 2 7.34 2.17 -10.84
N VAL A 3 6.67 1.79 -9.75
CA VAL A 3 6.49 2.59 -8.53
C VAL A 3 6.92 1.79 -7.32
N LEU A 4 7.83 2.35 -6.52
CA LEU A 4 8.11 1.87 -5.16
C LEU A 4 7.26 2.67 -4.19
N LEU A 5 6.31 2.03 -3.54
CA LEU A 5 5.44 2.64 -2.54
C LEU A 5 5.96 2.32 -1.13
N THR A 6 6.62 3.30 -0.52
CA THR A 6 7.11 3.16 0.85
C THR A 6 5.99 3.41 1.86
N GLY A 7 5.92 2.63 2.94
CA GLY A 7 4.86 2.77 3.93
C GLY A 7 3.51 2.21 3.43
N HIS A 8 3.52 1.19 2.56
CA HIS A 8 2.31 0.68 1.90
C HIS A 8 1.32 0.00 2.84
N GLN A 9 1.75 -0.41 4.03
CA GLN A 9 0.90 -1.02 5.07
C GLN A 9 0.28 0.02 6.01
N GLY A 10 0.70 1.29 5.94
CA GLY A 10 0.13 2.37 6.75
C GLY A 10 -1.12 3.02 6.13
N TYR A 11 -1.80 3.89 6.90
CA TYR A 11 -3.04 4.60 6.51
C TYR A 11 -3.18 4.97 5.03
N LEU A 12 -2.24 5.76 4.51
CA LEU A 12 -2.30 6.23 3.12
C LEU A 12 -1.79 5.17 2.14
N GLY A 13 -0.82 4.37 2.56
CA GLY A 13 -0.22 3.31 1.75
C GLY A 13 -1.26 2.30 1.28
N THR A 14 -2.13 1.86 2.19
CA THR A 14 -3.17 0.87 1.92
C THR A 14 -4.25 1.40 0.98
N VAL A 15 -4.48 2.72 0.99
CA VAL A 15 -5.39 3.40 0.05
C VAL A 15 -4.72 3.59 -1.32
N MET A 16 -3.44 3.96 -1.35
CA MET A 16 -2.76 4.32 -2.59
C MET A 16 -2.35 3.10 -3.43
N ALA A 17 -1.98 1.98 -2.79
CA ALA A 17 -1.59 0.75 -3.49
C ALA A 17 -2.63 0.26 -4.53
N PRO A 18 -3.93 0.10 -4.20
CA PRO A 18 -4.93 -0.31 -5.19
C PRO A 18 -5.19 0.75 -6.26
N ILE A 19 -5.13 2.05 -5.91
CA ILE A 19 -5.33 3.14 -6.87
C ILE A 19 -4.23 3.16 -7.94
N LEU A 20 -2.96 3.05 -7.52
CA LEU A 20 -1.81 3.02 -8.42
C LEU A 20 -1.85 1.77 -9.31
N THR A 21 -2.22 0.62 -8.74
CA THR A 21 -2.37 -0.63 -9.49
C THR A 21 -3.49 -0.53 -10.53
N ALA A 22 -4.66 0.00 -10.15
CA ALA A 22 -5.80 0.20 -11.04
C ALA A 22 -5.48 1.21 -12.18
N ALA A 23 -4.56 2.14 -11.95
CA ALA A 23 -4.05 3.06 -12.97
C ALA A 23 -3.04 2.40 -13.94
N GLY A 24 -2.77 1.10 -13.82
CA GLY A 24 -1.85 0.37 -14.70
C GLY A 24 -0.37 0.59 -14.36
N HIS A 25 -0.06 0.83 -13.09
CA HIS A 25 1.32 0.90 -12.61
C HIS A 25 1.80 -0.46 -12.07
N ASP A 26 3.07 -0.76 -12.27
CA ASP A 26 3.78 -1.88 -11.64
C ASP A 26 4.25 -1.38 -10.25
N VAL A 27 3.55 -1.80 -9.20
CA VAL A 27 3.73 -1.28 -7.84
C VAL A 27 4.46 -2.32 -7.00
N THR A 28 5.52 -1.90 -6.31
CA THR A 28 6.24 -2.70 -5.30
C THR A 28 6.14 -1.98 -3.96
N GLY A 29 5.73 -2.69 -2.90
CA GLY A 29 5.66 -2.16 -1.54
C GLY A 29 6.97 -2.28 -0.77
N LEU A 30 7.23 -1.34 0.14
CA LEU A 30 8.29 -1.43 1.14
C LEU A 30 7.84 -0.75 2.44
N ASP A 31 7.71 -1.51 3.52
CA ASP A 31 7.25 -0.98 4.80
C ASP A 31 8.13 -1.47 5.96
N SER A 32 8.22 -0.65 7.00
CA SER A 32 8.84 -0.96 8.30
C SER A 32 7.83 -1.41 9.35
N GLY A 33 6.53 -1.32 9.06
CA GLY A 33 5.43 -1.80 9.90
C GLY A 33 5.07 -0.88 11.07
N LEU A 34 5.64 0.32 11.17
CA LEU A 34 5.46 1.21 12.33
C LEU A 34 4.00 1.65 12.56
N PHE A 35 3.16 1.59 11.52
CA PHE A 35 1.76 2.05 11.53
C PHE A 35 0.78 1.04 10.92
N ALA A 36 1.14 -0.25 10.91
CA ALA A 36 0.31 -1.29 10.27
C ALA A 36 -1.11 -1.37 10.87
N ASP A 37 -1.26 -1.07 12.17
CA ASP A 37 -2.55 -1.06 12.86
C ASP A 37 -3.33 0.27 12.73
N CYS A 38 -2.75 1.27 12.06
CA CYS A 38 -3.33 2.61 11.90
C CYS A 38 -3.92 2.79 10.50
N ILE A 39 -4.81 1.87 10.09
CA ILE A 39 -5.40 1.85 8.75
C ILE A 39 -6.91 2.13 8.77
N LEU A 40 -7.46 2.47 7.60
CA LEU A 40 -8.91 2.52 7.39
C LEU A 40 -9.41 1.15 6.95
N GLY A 41 -10.18 0.47 7.80
CA GLY A 41 -10.72 -0.85 7.49
C GLY A 41 -9.71 -1.97 7.68
N GLY A 42 -9.84 -3.06 6.92
CA GLY A 42 -8.92 -4.20 6.92
C GLY A 42 -8.17 -4.30 5.59
N LEU A 43 -7.08 -5.07 5.57
CA LEU A 43 -6.41 -5.46 4.34
C LEU A 43 -7.17 -6.65 3.74
N ASP A 44 -7.79 -6.44 2.57
CA ASP A 44 -8.54 -7.50 1.86
C ASP A 44 -7.62 -8.61 1.29
N THR A 45 -6.30 -8.37 1.26
CA THR A 45 -5.28 -9.34 0.87
C THR A 45 -4.08 -9.28 1.83
N PRO A 46 -3.59 -10.44 2.32
CA PRO A 46 -2.25 -10.48 2.89
C PRO A 46 -1.22 -10.22 1.78
N ASP A 47 -0.07 -9.66 2.15
CA ASP A 47 1.11 -9.52 1.27
C ASP A 47 1.53 -10.87 0.65
#